data_AF-A0A973JK20-F1
#
_entry.id   AF-A0A973JK20-F1
#
_cell.length_a   1.000
_cell.length_b   1.000
_cell.length_c   1.000
_cell.angle_alpha   90.00
_cell.angle_beta   90.00
_cell.angle_gamma   90.00
#
_symmetry.space_group_name_H-M   'P 1'
#
loop_
_entity.id
_entity.type
_entity.pdbx_description
1 polymer ?
#
loop_
_entity_poly.entity_id
_entity_poly.type
_entity_poly.pdbx_seq_one_letter_code
_entity_poly.pdbx_strand_id
1 'polypeptide(L)'
;AEQAAKQIAAVVNEKARETRDKLAAEYKMSGKEVTADEKATEARVGVKVERAFIDHRIALNHIEAEDKEAATEVAFKALEAKKAEAKADLDAQVLAIFHDTLDSVTEVVVKREETKKAQASVNKTLDAARDHLRGFARTIPMFLMAYGNREIRLANFDDHTPDDVFAEITGITEEEFRKLRDGRDITDPTTGEVTHVPGLFDEAVFDQAMQEFLDKKDELADYFNPDLTEDIFAYIPQQKTSLVFTPKRVVQMMCDTLEAENPGIFTDPDKTFADLFSTAGLFCMEIVRRLDAGLVEVIPDTAQRLEHIFTKQIFEMSHNEILHEITLEAVSGGVPERRAWLEDSGHFRVGDLSTMSTQERETLVDEMLGDA
;
A
#
# COMPACT_ATOMS: atom_id res chain seq x y z
N ALA A 1 -52.98 4.69 9.57
CA ALA A 1 -51.84 4.67 8.63
C ALA A 1 -50.65 3.92 9.24
N GLU A 2 -49.95 4.47 10.24
CA GLU A 2 -48.73 3.88 10.80
C GLU A 2 -48.90 2.43 11.33
N GLN A 3 -49.98 2.15 12.08
CA GLN A 3 -50.25 0.80 12.58
C GLN A 3 -50.55 -0.21 11.45
N ALA A 4 -51.26 0.23 10.41
CA ALA A 4 -51.55 -0.60 9.25
C ALA A 4 -50.28 -0.88 8.43
N ALA A 5 -49.43 0.14 8.25
CA ALA A 5 -48.11 0.00 7.62
C ALA A 5 -47.24 -1.04 8.34
N LYS A 6 -47.17 -0.98 9.68
CA LYS A 6 -46.44 -1.96 10.50
C LYS A 6 -46.97 -3.39 10.34
N GLN A 7 -48.30 -3.56 10.31
CA GLN A 7 -48.93 -4.87 10.13
C GLN A 7 -48.66 -5.45 8.74
N ILE A 8 -48.85 -4.65 7.69
CA ILE A 8 -48.60 -5.09 6.31
C ILE A 8 -47.13 -5.45 6.13
N ALA A 9 -46.22 -4.63 6.65
CA ALA A 9 -44.79 -4.89 6.58
C ALA A 9 -44.39 -6.19 7.31
N ALA A 10 -44.98 -6.46 8.48
CA ALA A 10 -44.75 -7.70 9.21
C ALA A 10 -45.20 -8.93 8.40
N VAL A 11 -46.37 -8.86 7.75
CA VAL A 11 -46.88 -9.95 6.91
C VAL A 11 -46.02 -10.14 5.65
N VAL A 12 -45.58 -9.05 5.00
CA VAL A 12 -44.63 -9.13 3.88
C VAL A 12 -43.35 -9.82 4.33
N ASN A 13 -42.80 -9.46 5.49
CA ASN A 13 -41.58 -10.06 6.01
C ASN A 13 -41.75 -11.54 6.38
N GLU A 14 -42.88 -11.90 6.97
CA GLU A 14 -43.20 -13.30 7.27
C GLU A 14 -43.29 -14.13 5.98
N LYS A 15 -44.00 -13.64 4.96
CA LYS A 15 -44.18 -14.35 3.68
C LYS A 15 -42.90 -14.42 2.86
N ALA A 16 -42.05 -13.41 2.95
CA ALA A 16 -40.76 -13.39 2.27
C ALA A 16 -39.66 -14.16 3.00
N ARG A 17 -39.89 -14.66 4.23
CA ARG A 17 -38.87 -15.28 5.07
C ARG A 17 -38.19 -16.47 4.39
N GLU A 18 -38.96 -17.42 3.85
CA GLU A 18 -38.40 -18.60 3.20
C GLU A 18 -37.51 -18.21 1.99
N THR A 19 -37.95 -17.23 1.20
CA THR A 19 -37.18 -16.70 0.08
C THR A 19 -35.88 -16.04 0.56
N ARG A 20 -35.94 -15.25 1.63
CA ARG A 20 -34.76 -14.62 2.23
C ARG A 20 -33.79 -15.65 2.81
N ASP A 21 -34.29 -16.71 3.44
CA ASP A 21 -33.44 -17.76 4.00
C ASP A 21 -32.69 -18.51 2.89
N LYS A 22 -33.35 -18.78 1.76
CA LYS A 22 -32.71 -19.36 0.56
C LYS A 22 -31.62 -18.45 0.00
N LEU A 23 -31.94 -17.17 -0.20
CA LEU A 23 -30.97 -16.18 -0.70
C LEU A 23 -29.81 -15.96 0.29
N ALA A 24 -30.09 -15.97 1.59
CA ALA A 24 -29.07 -15.85 2.62
C ALA A 24 -28.10 -17.03 2.61
N ALA A 25 -28.59 -18.25 2.38
CA ALA A 25 -27.74 -19.43 2.22
C ALA A 25 -26.89 -19.35 0.94
N GLU A 26 -27.48 -18.94 -0.18
CA GLU A 26 -26.81 -18.81 -1.48
C GLU A 26 -25.69 -17.76 -1.46
N TYR A 27 -25.99 -16.56 -0.94
CA TYR A 27 -25.06 -15.43 -0.89
C TYR A 27 -24.24 -15.35 0.40
N LYS A 28 -24.42 -16.31 1.33
CA LYS A 28 -23.77 -16.35 2.65
C LYS A 28 -23.99 -15.08 3.47
N MET A 29 -25.22 -14.55 3.45
CA MET A 29 -25.58 -13.35 4.21
C MET A 29 -25.53 -13.62 5.71
N SER A 30 -24.99 -12.65 6.47
CA SER A 30 -25.02 -12.66 7.92
C SER A 30 -26.42 -12.33 8.45
N GLY A 31 -26.73 -12.73 9.69
CA GLY A 31 -28.00 -12.40 10.33
C GLY A 31 -28.25 -10.88 10.45
N LYS A 32 -27.18 -10.07 10.53
CA LYS A 32 -27.29 -8.60 10.50
C LYS A 32 -27.76 -8.09 9.14
N GLU A 33 -27.29 -8.70 8.04
CA GLU A 33 -27.67 -8.32 6.68
C GLU A 33 -29.11 -8.72 6.36
N VAL A 34 -29.54 -9.88 6.83
CA VAL A 34 -30.96 -10.29 6.74
C VAL A 34 -31.85 -9.31 7.52
N THR A 35 -31.48 -8.97 8.75
CA THR A 35 -32.24 -8.00 9.56
C THR A 35 -32.28 -6.60 8.91
N ALA A 36 -31.18 -6.18 8.27
CA ALA A 36 -31.14 -4.91 7.55
C ALA A 36 -32.07 -4.91 6.33
N ASP A 37 -32.15 -6.03 5.60
CA ASP A 37 -33.09 -6.19 4.49
C ASP A 37 -34.56 -6.17 4.93
N GLU A 38 -34.88 -6.83 6.04
CA GLU A 38 -36.21 -6.80 6.66
C GLU A 38 -36.63 -5.37 7.01
N LYS A 39 -35.73 -4.60 7.63
CA LYS A 39 -35.95 -3.18 7.94
C LYS A 39 -36.09 -2.32 6.69
N ALA A 40 -35.28 -2.56 5.66
CA ALA A 40 -35.40 -1.84 4.38
C ALA A 40 -36.74 -2.15 3.70
N THR A 41 -37.23 -3.38 3.83
CA THR A 41 -38.55 -3.79 3.34
C THR A 41 -39.66 -3.12 4.15
N GLU A 42 -39.55 -3.08 5.49
CA GLU A 42 -40.48 -2.35 6.36
C GLU A 42 -40.57 -0.88 5.99
N ALA A 43 -39.43 -0.21 5.75
CA ALA A 43 -39.41 1.18 5.34
C ALA A 43 -40.09 1.39 3.98
N ARG A 44 -39.84 0.52 2.99
CA ARG A 44 -40.48 0.60 1.67
C ARG A 44 -42.00 0.41 1.75
N VAL A 45 -42.46 -0.58 2.51
CA VAL A 45 -43.90 -0.80 2.75
C VAL A 45 -44.49 0.39 3.49
N GLY A 46 -43.80 0.89 4.52
CA GLY A 46 -44.23 2.04 5.31
C GLY A 46 -44.53 3.27 4.45
N VAL A 47 -43.57 3.67 3.61
CA VAL A 47 -43.73 4.83 2.70
C VAL A 47 -44.92 4.64 1.75
N LYS A 48 -45.04 3.46 1.12
CA LYS A 48 -46.13 3.19 0.17
C LYS A 48 -47.50 3.17 0.85
N VAL A 49 -47.62 2.52 2.00
CA VAL A 49 -48.88 2.43 2.75
C VAL A 49 -49.28 3.78 3.30
N GLU A 50 -48.36 4.53 3.93
CA GLU A 50 -48.65 5.87 4.42
C GLU A 50 -49.15 6.78 3.30
N ARG A 51 -48.55 6.67 2.10
CA ARG A 51 -49.01 7.40 0.92
C ARG A 51 -50.45 7.04 0.54
N ALA A 52 -50.78 5.75 0.44
CA ALA A 52 -52.14 5.30 0.12
C ALA A 52 -53.18 5.80 1.15
N PHE A 53 -52.84 5.81 2.44
CA PHE A 53 -53.72 6.35 3.49
C PHE A 53 -53.87 7.88 3.42
N ILE A 54 -52.83 8.61 3.02
CA ILE A 54 -52.92 10.06 2.80
C ILE A 54 -53.84 10.35 1.62
N ASP A 55 -53.66 9.65 0.50
CA ASP A 55 -54.48 9.83 -0.70
C ASP A 55 -55.96 9.47 -0.43
N HIS A 56 -56.21 8.40 0.32
CA HIS A 56 -57.57 8.05 0.78
C HIS A 56 -58.19 9.13 1.69
N ARG A 57 -57.42 9.71 2.61
CA ARG A 57 -57.92 10.82 3.46
C ARG A 57 -58.26 12.05 2.64
N ILE A 58 -57.48 12.36 1.61
CA ILE A 58 -57.78 13.46 0.68
C ILE A 58 -59.11 13.17 -0.04
N ALA A 59 -59.31 11.95 -0.54
CA ALA A 59 -60.55 11.54 -1.18
C ALA A 59 -61.77 11.65 -0.24
N LEU A 60 -61.65 11.19 1.01
CA LEU A 60 -62.71 11.33 2.01
C LEU A 60 -63.04 12.80 2.31
N ASN A 61 -62.04 13.67 2.47
CA ASN A 61 -62.27 15.10 2.71
C ASN A 61 -63.03 15.76 1.55
N HIS A 62 -62.76 15.36 0.31
CA HIS A 62 -63.52 15.83 -0.86
C HIS A 62 -64.98 15.35 -0.81
N ILE A 63 -65.20 14.07 -0.48
CA ILE A 63 -66.55 13.50 -0.36
C ILE A 63 -67.31 14.18 0.80
N GLU A 64 -66.69 14.44 1.94
CA GLU A 64 -67.33 15.13 3.08
C GLU A 64 -67.67 16.59 2.80
N ALA A 65 -66.94 17.26 1.90
CA ALA A 65 -67.31 18.59 1.44
C ALA A 65 -68.60 18.57 0.61
N GLU A 66 -68.79 17.54 -0.23
CA GLU A 66 -70.03 17.32 -0.99
C GLU A 66 -71.22 16.95 -0.07
N ASP A 67 -70.96 16.28 1.06
CA ASP A 67 -71.96 15.89 2.07
C ASP A 67 -72.66 17.11 2.70
N LYS A 68 -71.92 18.20 2.93
CA LYS A 68 -72.46 19.46 3.47
C LYS A 68 -73.44 20.16 2.53
N GLU A 69 -73.43 19.81 1.24
CA GLU A 69 -74.31 20.37 0.21
C GLU A 69 -75.47 19.41 -0.15
N ALA A 70 -75.50 18.20 0.40
CA ALA A 70 -76.50 17.18 0.10
C ALA A 70 -77.83 17.43 0.85
N ALA A 71 -78.91 17.70 0.10
CA ALA A 71 -80.23 18.02 0.66
C ALA A 71 -81.32 16.95 0.45
N THR A 72 -80.99 15.80 -0.15
CA THR A 72 -81.97 14.75 -0.52
C THR A 72 -81.51 13.34 -0.13
N GLU A 73 -82.46 12.43 0.10
CA GLU A 73 -82.18 11.03 0.43
C GLU A 73 -81.40 10.30 -0.67
N VAL A 74 -81.59 10.69 -1.94
CA VAL A 74 -80.86 10.13 -3.09
C VAL A 74 -79.40 10.60 -3.06
N ALA A 75 -79.13 11.87 -2.74
CA ALA A 75 -77.78 12.40 -2.60
C ALA A 75 -77.03 11.72 -1.44
N PHE A 76 -77.71 11.43 -0.32
CA PHE A 76 -77.13 10.71 0.81
C PHE A 76 -76.72 9.27 0.44
N LYS A 77 -77.57 8.52 -0.27
CA LYS A 77 -77.24 7.16 -0.75
C LYS A 77 -76.09 7.15 -1.76
N ALA A 78 -76.00 8.15 -2.65
CA ALA A 78 -74.90 8.29 -3.59
C ALA A 78 -73.56 8.60 -2.89
N LEU A 79 -73.61 9.38 -1.80
CA LEU A 79 -72.43 9.73 -1.02
C LEU A 79 -71.91 8.54 -0.20
N GLU A 80 -72.80 7.73 0.39
CA GLU A 80 -72.45 6.47 1.03
C GLU A 80 -71.80 5.48 0.04
N ALA A 81 -72.30 5.44 -1.21
CA ALA A 81 -71.67 4.65 -2.26
C ALA A 81 -70.25 5.14 -2.59
N LYS A 82 -70.02 6.46 -2.69
CA LYS A 82 -68.67 7.04 -2.89
C LYS A 82 -67.72 6.76 -1.73
N LYS A 83 -68.20 6.82 -0.48
CA LYS A 83 -67.39 6.45 0.72
C LYS A 83 -67.01 4.96 0.68
N ALA A 84 -67.93 4.09 0.28
CA ALA A 84 -67.66 2.66 0.12
C ALA A 84 -66.66 2.38 -1.02
N GLU A 85 -66.76 3.09 -2.14
CA GLU A 85 -65.82 3.01 -3.27
C GLU A 85 -64.41 3.48 -2.87
N ALA A 86 -64.28 4.65 -2.23
CA ALA A 86 -63.00 5.16 -1.75
C ALA A 86 -62.31 4.21 -0.76
N LYS A 87 -63.10 3.48 0.05
CA LYS A 87 -62.60 2.43 0.94
C LYS A 87 -62.12 1.21 0.15
N ALA A 88 -62.90 0.74 -0.82
CA ALA A 88 -62.52 -0.37 -1.69
C ALA A 88 -61.23 -0.07 -2.47
N ASP A 89 -61.04 1.18 -2.91
CA ASP A 89 -59.82 1.64 -3.57
C ASP A 89 -58.60 1.61 -2.65
N LEU A 90 -58.75 2.02 -1.38
CA LEU A 90 -57.68 1.91 -0.39
C LEU A 90 -57.32 0.43 -0.15
N ASP A 91 -58.33 -0.44 0.00
CA ASP A 91 -58.12 -1.88 0.20
C ASP A 91 -57.39 -2.49 -1.01
N ALA A 92 -57.76 -2.11 -2.24
CA ALA A 92 -57.09 -2.54 -3.47
C ALA A 92 -55.64 -2.04 -3.56
N GLN A 93 -55.38 -0.78 -3.21
CA GLN A 93 -54.02 -0.22 -3.19
C GLN A 93 -53.14 -0.90 -2.15
N VAL A 94 -53.67 -1.16 -0.96
CA VAL A 94 -52.95 -1.88 0.10
C VAL A 94 -52.59 -3.31 -0.34
N LEU A 95 -53.52 -4.01 -0.99
CA LEU A 95 -53.27 -5.35 -1.54
C LEU A 95 -52.22 -5.32 -2.66
N ALA A 96 -52.28 -4.33 -3.55
CA ALA A 96 -51.27 -4.15 -4.60
C ALA A 96 -49.87 -3.89 -3.99
N ILE A 97 -49.77 -3.03 -2.98
CA ILE A 97 -48.51 -2.76 -2.28
C ILE A 97 -47.93 -4.04 -1.65
N PHE A 98 -48.78 -4.88 -1.06
CA PHE A 98 -48.38 -6.17 -0.51
C PHE A 98 -47.77 -7.08 -1.58
N HIS A 99 -48.50 -7.32 -2.68
CA HIS A 99 -48.06 -8.20 -3.77
C HIS A 99 -46.80 -7.67 -4.47
N ASP A 100 -46.80 -6.39 -4.87
CA ASP A 100 -45.65 -5.76 -5.54
C ASP A 100 -44.39 -5.82 -4.67
N THR A 101 -44.54 -5.60 -3.37
CA THR A 101 -43.40 -5.65 -2.47
C THR A 101 -42.89 -7.07 -2.32
N LEU A 102 -43.79 -8.04 -2.12
CA LEU A 102 -43.45 -9.46 -1.99
C LEU A 102 -42.71 -9.97 -3.23
N ASP A 103 -43.21 -9.66 -4.43
CA ASP A 103 -42.62 -10.09 -5.70
C ASP A 103 -41.26 -9.43 -5.94
N SER A 104 -41.08 -8.18 -5.49
CA SER A 104 -39.81 -7.45 -5.65
C SER A 104 -38.69 -7.87 -4.69
N VAL A 105 -38.98 -8.61 -3.59
CA VAL A 105 -37.96 -8.95 -2.58
C VAL A 105 -36.80 -9.71 -3.23
N THR A 106 -37.11 -10.72 -4.05
CA THR A 106 -36.10 -11.55 -4.70
C THR A 106 -35.18 -10.71 -5.58
N GLU A 107 -35.75 -9.91 -6.48
CA GLU A 107 -34.98 -9.08 -7.41
C GLU A 107 -34.09 -8.08 -6.68
N VAL A 108 -34.61 -7.43 -5.63
CA VAL A 108 -33.89 -6.41 -4.87
C VAL A 108 -32.72 -7.02 -4.12
N VAL A 109 -32.91 -8.17 -3.47
CA VAL A 109 -31.84 -8.87 -2.75
C VAL A 109 -30.78 -9.37 -3.74
N VAL A 110 -31.18 -10.02 -4.83
CA VAL A 110 -30.23 -10.52 -5.86
C VAL A 110 -29.43 -9.37 -6.46
N LYS A 111 -30.07 -8.28 -6.90
CA LYS A 111 -29.37 -7.11 -7.44
C LYS A 111 -28.36 -6.53 -6.45
N ARG A 112 -28.74 -6.42 -5.17
CA ARG A 112 -27.84 -5.93 -4.12
C ARG A 112 -26.64 -6.85 -3.92
N GLU A 113 -26.86 -8.15 -3.78
CA GLU A 113 -25.79 -9.11 -3.50
C GLU A 113 -24.85 -9.30 -4.70
N GLU A 114 -25.38 -9.33 -5.93
CA GLU A 114 -24.55 -9.36 -7.15
C GLU A 114 -23.71 -8.09 -7.29
N THR A 115 -24.30 -6.91 -7.03
CA THR A 115 -23.56 -5.64 -7.04
C THR A 115 -22.46 -5.63 -5.99
N LYS A 116 -22.76 -6.10 -4.77
CA LYS A 116 -21.79 -6.19 -3.67
C LYS A 116 -20.67 -7.17 -3.99
N LYS A 117 -20.99 -8.33 -4.57
CA LYS A 117 -20.00 -9.35 -4.98
C LYS A 117 -19.08 -8.82 -6.09
N ALA A 118 -19.64 -8.15 -7.10
CA ALA A 118 -18.87 -7.50 -8.15
C ALA A 118 -17.92 -6.44 -7.57
N GLN A 119 -18.44 -5.56 -6.71
CA GLN A 119 -17.63 -4.53 -6.04
C GLN A 119 -16.54 -5.15 -5.16
N ALA A 120 -16.84 -6.22 -4.42
CA ALA A 120 -15.87 -6.91 -3.59
C ALA A 120 -14.75 -7.55 -4.42
N SER A 121 -15.08 -8.12 -5.58
CA SER A 121 -14.07 -8.65 -6.51
C SER A 121 -13.17 -7.54 -7.07
N VAL A 122 -13.76 -6.40 -7.47
CA VAL A 122 -13.01 -5.23 -7.94
C VAL A 122 -12.08 -4.72 -6.84
N ASN A 123 -12.59 -4.52 -5.63
CA ASN A 123 -11.80 -4.05 -4.50
C ASN A 123 -10.66 -5.02 -4.18
N LYS A 124 -10.90 -6.34 -4.19
CA LYS A 124 -9.85 -7.35 -3.96
C LYS A 124 -8.73 -7.26 -5.00
N THR A 125 -9.06 -7.07 -6.28
CA THR A 125 -8.06 -6.91 -7.34
C THR A 125 -7.29 -5.60 -7.19
N LEU A 126 -7.96 -4.51 -6.84
CA LEU A 126 -7.32 -3.22 -6.57
C LEU A 126 -6.40 -3.27 -5.35
N ASP A 127 -6.82 -3.94 -4.27
CA ASP A 127 -6.02 -4.06 -3.06
C ASP A 127 -4.77 -4.92 -3.33
N ALA A 128 -4.88 -6.00 -4.11
CA ALA A 128 -3.72 -6.77 -4.55
C ALA A 128 -2.75 -5.92 -5.40
N ALA A 129 -3.27 -5.10 -6.33
CA ALA A 129 -2.45 -4.20 -7.13
C ALA A 129 -1.76 -3.12 -6.27
N ARG A 130 -2.47 -2.56 -5.28
CA ARG A 130 -1.90 -1.59 -4.32
C ARG A 130 -0.84 -2.19 -3.43
N ASP A 131 -1.03 -3.43 -2.97
CA ASP A 131 -0.03 -4.12 -2.15
C ASP A 131 1.25 -4.39 -2.95
N HIS A 132 1.10 -4.74 -4.23
CA HIS A 132 2.21 -4.90 -5.17
C HIS A 132 2.93 -3.57 -5.43
N LEU A 133 2.20 -2.50 -5.75
CA LEU A 133 2.75 -1.14 -5.88
C LEU A 133 3.45 -0.66 -4.61
N ARG A 134 2.90 -0.96 -3.43
CA ARG A 134 3.55 -0.64 -2.15
C ARG A 134 4.80 -1.49 -1.94
N GLY A 135 4.85 -2.71 -2.48
CA GLY A 135 6.05 -3.52 -2.61
C GLY A 135 7.13 -2.75 -3.35
N PHE A 136 6.87 -2.44 -4.62
CA PHE A 136 7.73 -1.67 -5.51
C PHE A 136 8.16 -0.32 -4.91
N ALA A 137 7.22 0.47 -4.40
CA ALA A 137 7.53 1.80 -3.87
C ALA A 137 8.49 1.77 -2.67
N ARG A 138 8.52 0.67 -1.89
CA ARG A 138 9.50 0.51 -0.81
C ARG A 138 10.92 0.30 -1.33
N THR A 139 11.10 -0.22 -2.54
CA THR A 139 12.42 -0.53 -3.10
C THR A 139 13.06 0.69 -3.78
N ILE A 140 12.27 1.69 -4.17
CA ILE A 140 12.75 2.91 -4.86
C ILE A 140 13.86 3.62 -4.09
N PRO A 141 13.75 3.90 -2.77
CA PRO A 141 14.84 4.54 -2.03
C PRO A 141 16.16 3.77 -2.13
N MET A 142 16.10 2.43 -2.14
CA MET A 142 17.29 1.60 -2.28
C MET A 142 17.89 1.70 -3.68
N PHE A 143 17.03 1.66 -4.70
CA PHE A 143 17.45 1.88 -6.08
C PHE A 143 18.15 3.23 -6.24
N LEU A 144 17.59 4.30 -5.66
CA LEU A 144 18.15 5.65 -5.74
C LEU A 144 19.47 5.80 -4.99
N MET A 145 19.71 5.01 -3.95
CA MET A 145 21.02 4.99 -3.30
C MET A 145 22.11 4.47 -4.24
N ALA A 146 21.82 3.39 -4.98
CA ALA A 146 22.77 2.72 -5.86
C ALA A 146 22.93 3.40 -7.23
N TYR A 147 21.80 3.73 -7.89
CA TYR A 147 21.76 4.16 -9.30
C TYR A 147 21.13 5.54 -9.50
N GLY A 148 20.69 6.18 -8.41
CA GLY A 148 20.03 7.48 -8.48
C GLY A 148 20.95 8.59 -8.92
N ASN A 149 20.49 9.38 -9.89
CA ASN A 149 21.15 10.60 -10.33
C ASN A 149 20.11 11.71 -10.57
N ARG A 150 20.57 12.94 -10.80
CA ARG A 150 19.69 14.11 -10.94
C ARG A 150 18.83 14.09 -12.21
N GLU A 151 19.11 13.20 -13.15
CA GLU A 151 18.35 13.01 -14.40
C GLU A 151 17.27 11.92 -14.26
N ILE A 152 17.23 11.18 -13.16
CA ILE A 152 16.24 10.12 -12.97
C ILE A 152 14.83 10.68 -12.85
N ARG A 153 13.93 10.16 -13.67
CA ARG A 153 12.51 10.51 -13.80
C ARG A 153 11.71 9.23 -14.05
N LEU A 154 10.40 9.26 -13.83
CA LEU A 154 9.52 8.11 -14.06
C LEU A 154 9.68 7.59 -15.51
N ALA A 155 9.86 8.51 -16.45
CA ALA A 155 10.02 8.22 -17.88
C ALA A 155 11.29 7.43 -18.24
N ASN A 156 12.34 7.49 -17.42
CA ASN A 156 13.62 6.82 -17.68
C ASN A 156 14.08 5.94 -16.51
N PHE A 157 13.22 5.70 -15.50
CA PHE A 157 13.57 5.03 -14.25
C PHE A 157 14.18 3.64 -14.50
N ASP A 158 13.61 2.91 -15.46
CA ASP A 158 14.05 1.59 -15.90
C ASP A 158 15.39 1.61 -16.68
N ASP A 159 15.80 2.74 -17.25
CA ASP A 159 17.03 2.82 -18.07
C ASP A 159 18.33 2.95 -17.25
N HIS A 160 18.24 3.16 -15.93
CA HIS A 160 19.41 3.36 -15.06
C HIS A 160 20.01 2.06 -14.51
N THR A 161 19.42 0.90 -14.81
CA THR A 161 19.94 -0.41 -14.38
C THR A 161 19.77 -1.49 -15.44
N PRO A 162 20.59 -2.55 -15.43
CA PRO A 162 20.30 -3.77 -16.17
C PRO A 162 18.96 -4.43 -15.76
N ASP A 163 18.28 -5.08 -16.70
CA ASP A 163 16.94 -5.70 -16.48
C ASP A 163 16.90 -6.71 -15.32
N ASP A 164 17.95 -7.52 -15.17
CA ASP A 164 18.06 -8.55 -14.13
C ASP A 164 18.22 -7.94 -12.74
N VAL A 165 19.05 -6.90 -12.66
CA VAL A 165 19.25 -6.08 -11.46
C VAL A 165 17.96 -5.35 -11.09
N PHE A 166 17.25 -4.78 -12.07
CA PHE A 166 15.95 -4.13 -11.84
C PHE A 166 14.96 -5.09 -11.18
N ALA A 167 14.85 -6.31 -11.70
CA ALA A 167 13.95 -7.32 -11.16
C ALA A 167 14.36 -7.79 -9.76
N GLU A 168 15.66 -7.93 -9.49
CA GLU A 168 16.18 -8.29 -8.17
C GLU A 168 15.82 -7.23 -7.11
N ILE A 169 15.97 -5.94 -7.43
CA ILE A 169 15.70 -4.83 -6.50
C ILE A 169 14.21 -4.62 -6.31
N THR A 170 13.47 -4.52 -7.41
CA THR A 170 12.09 -4.05 -7.41
C THR A 170 11.07 -5.16 -7.24
N GLY A 171 11.48 -6.41 -7.47
CA GLY A 171 10.63 -7.60 -7.44
C GLY A 171 9.70 -7.74 -8.65
N ILE A 172 9.85 -6.89 -9.66
CA ILE A 172 9.06 -6.88 -10.91
C ILE A 172 9.98 -6.68 -12.11
N THR A 173 9.60 -7.17 -13.28
CA THR A 173 10.41 -6.92 -14.49
C THR A 173 10.20 -5.49 -15.01
N GLU A 174 11.12 -4.98 -15.83
CA GLU A 174 10.92 -3.70 -16.53
C GLU A 174 9.64 -3.70 -17.38
N GLU A 175 9.30 -4.83 -18.02
CA GLU A 175 8.08 -4.94 -18.81
C GLU A 175 6.84 -4.77 -17.93
N GLU A 176 6.84 -5.34 -16.73
CA GLU A 176 5.79 -5.13 -15.74
C GLU A 176 5.75 -3.69 -15.25
N PHE A 177 6.89 -3.09 -14.97
CA PHE A 177 6.99 -1.68 -14.60
C PHE A 177 6.44 -0.75 -15.70
N ARG A 178 6.82 -0.95 -16.96
CA ARG A 178 6.31 -0.18 -18.11
C ARG A 178 4.79 -0.30 -18.25
N LYS A 179 4.21 -1.49 -18.00
CA LYS A 179 2.74 -1.65 -17.97
C LYS A 179 2.10 -0.86 -16.82
N LEU A 180 2.76 -0.74 -15.67
CA LEU A 180 2.29 0.07 -14.54
C LEU A 180 2.46 1.57 -14.81
N ARG A 181 3.49 1.98 -15.53
CA ARG A 181 3.78 3.38 -15.92
C ARG A 181 2.91 3.88 -17.06
N ASP A 182 2.92 3.15 -18.17
CA ASP A 182 2.34 3.57 -19.45
C ASP A 182 0.87 3.14 -19.58
N GLY A 183 0.41 2.25 -18.70
CA GLY A 183 -0.91 1.65 -18.78
C GLY A 183 -0.97 0.50 -19.78
N ARG A 184 -2.19 0.13 -20.18
CA ARG A 184 -2.42 -0.95 -21.15
C ARG A 184 -3.71 -0.76 -21.94
N ASP A 185 -3.67 -1.19 -23.18
CA ASP A 185 -4.87 -1.30 -24.01
C ASP A 185 -5.55 -2.65 -23.78
N ILE A 186 -6.86 -2.62 -23.53
CA ILE A 186 -7.69 -3.81 -23.38
C ILE A 186 -8.68 -3.84 -24.54
N THR A 187 -8.58 -4.88 -25.37
CA THR A 187 -9.56 -5.15 -26.43
C THR A 187 -10.68 -6.01 -25.88
N ASP A 188 -11.92 -5.53 -25.98
CA ASP A 188 -13.10 -6.34 -25.68
C ASP A 188 -13.23 -7.47 -26.73
N PRO A 189 -13.20 -8.75 -26.32
CA PRO A 189 -13.24 -9.88 -27.25
C PRO A 189 -14.60 -10.04 -27.95
N THR A 190 -15.64 -9.37 -27.48
CA THR A 190 -17.02 -9.43 -27.99
C THR A 190 -17.30 -8.28 -28.94
N THR A 191 -16.88 -7.06 -28.59
CA THR A 191 -17.16 -5.86 -29.39
C THR A 191 -15.99 -5.46 -30.29
N GLY A 192 -14.77 -5.93 -30.01
CA GLY A 192 -13.54 -5.50 -30.66
C GLY A 192 -13.10 -4.08 -30.27
N GLU A 193 -13.78 -3.45 -29.32
CA GLU A 193 -13.47 -2.09 -28.85
C GLU A 193 -12.19 -2.09 -28.00
N VAL A 194 -11.28 -1.16 -28.29
CA VAL A 194 -10.04 -0.98 -27.54
C VAL A 194 -10.26 0.11 -26.50
N THR A 195 -10.13 -0.24 -25.22
CA THR A 195 -10.15 0.71 -24.09
C THR A 195 -8.75 0.84 -23.52
N HIS A 196 -8.22 2.08 -23.51
CA HIS A 196 -6.96 2.37 -22.84
C HIS A 196 -7.18 2.51 -21.33
N VAL A 197 -6.45 1.70 -20.56
CA VAL A 197 -6.36 1.82 -19.10
C VAL A 197 -5.09 2.59 -18.79
N PRO A 198 -5.17 3.79 -18.17
CA PRO A 198 -3.99 4.58 -17.88
C PRO A 198 -3.08 3.89 -16.85
N GLY A 199 -1.82 4.30 -16.82
CA GLY A 199 -0.86 3.92 -15.79
C GLY A 199 -1.30 4.29 -14.38
N LEU A 200 -0.59 3.75 -13.39
CA LEU A 200 -0.90 3.87 -11.97
C LEU A 200 -0.12 4.98 -11.28
N PHE A 201 0.93 5.50 -11.91
CA PHE A 201 1.77 6.55 -11.35
C PHE A 201 1.29 7.93 -11.80
N ASP A 202 1.28 8.87 -10.86
CA ASP A 202 1.24 10.29 -11.17
C ASP A 202 2.68 10.74 -11.38
N GLU A 203 3.03 11.09 -12.62
CA GLU A 203 4.40 11.42 -13.03
C GLU A 203 4.98 12.57 -12.21
N ALA A 204 4.22 13.64 -12.02
CA ALA A 204 4.69 14.81 -11.28
C ALA A 204 4.98 14.48 -9.81
N VAL A 205 4.10 13.70 -9.17
CA VAL A 205 4.28 13.26 -7.78
C VAL A 205 5.46 12.30 -7.66
N PHE A 206 5.59 11.35 -8.59
CA PHE A 206 6.67 10.37 -8.58
C PHE A 206 8.05 11.03 -8.77
N ASP A 207 8.16 11.92 -9.75
CA ASP A 207 9.39 12.66 -10.02
C ASP A 207 9.79 13.55 -8.86
N GLN A 208 8.82 14.28 -8.28
CA GLN A 208 9.08 15.11 -7.11
C GLN A 208 9.58 14.26 -5.93
N ALA A 209 8.95 13.12 -5.65
CA ALA A 209 9.37 12.24 -4.56
C ALA A 209 10.80 11.69 -4.75
N MET A 210 11.18 11.34 -5.98
CA MET A 210 12.56 10.94 -6.26
C MET A 210 13.56 12.07 -6.04
N GLN A 211 13.25 13.29 -6.49
CA GLN A 211 14.13 14.42 -6.29
C GLN A 211 14.24 14.81 -4.81
N GLU A 212 13.14 14.77 -4.05
CA GLU A 212 13.16 14.99 -2.59
C GLU A 212 14.02 13.96 -1.87
N PHE A 213 13.97 12.68 -2.28
CA PHE A 213 14.85 11.67 -1.72
C PHE A 213 16.32 11.94 -2.04
N LEU A 214 16.64 12.32 -3.28
CA LEU A 214 18.01 12.67 -3.68
C LEU A 214 18.52 13.94 -2.97
N ASP A 215 17.67 14.92 -2.73
CA ASP A 215 18.00 16.10 -1.93
C ASP A 215 18.33 15.71 -0.48
N LYS A 216 17.53 14.82 0.11
CA LYS A 216 17.78 14.30 1.45
C LYS A 216 19.05 13.44 1.51
N LYS A 217 19.32 12.66 0.46
CA LYS A 217 20.56 11.88 0.31
C LYS A 217 21.77 12.80 0.32
N ASP A 218 21.75 13.89 -0.46
CA ASP A 218 22.85 14.85 -0.51
C ASP A 218 23.01 15.63 0.81
N GLU A 219 21.91 16.02 1.46
CA GLU A 219 21.93 16.68 2.77
C GLU A 219 22.60 15.81 3.85
N LEU A 220 22.39 14.49 3.78
CA LEU A 220 22.82 13.52 4.78
C LEU A 220 24.00 12.66 4.32
N ALA A 221 24.70 13.05 3.25
CA ALA A 221 25.73 12.23 2.64
C ALA A 221 26.97 12.06 3.54
N ASP A 222 27.44 13.11 4.22
CA ASP A 222 28.66 13.03 5.04
C ASP A 222 28.40 12.46 6.44
N TYR A 223 28.35 11.13 6.56
CA TYR A 223 28.15 10.39 7.82
C TYR A 223 29.14 10.73 8.94
N PHE A 224 30.28 11.31 8.60
CA PHE A 224 31.33 11.67 9.55
C PHE A 224 31.20 13.12 10.04
N ASN A 225 30.26 13.89 9.49
CA ASN A 225 29.97 15.23 9.97
C ASN A 225 29.28 15.14 11.35
N PRO A 226 29.91 15.63 12.44
CA PRO A 226 29.35 15.54 13.79
C PRO A 226 28.08 16.39 13.98
N ASP A 227 27.79 17.33 13.07
CA ASP A 227 26.58 18.16 13.11
C ASP A 227 25.33 17.43 12.61
N LEU A 228 25.49 16.30 11.90
CA LEU A 228 24.35 15.50 11.42
C LEU A 228 23.79 14.61 12.52
N THR A 229 22.50 14.78 12.83
CA THR A 229 21.79 14.00 13.86
C THR A 229 21.03 12.79 13.32
N GLU A 230 20.92 12.67 12.00
CA GLU A 230 20.21 11.61 11.30
C GLU A 230 20.98 11.18 10.04
N ASP A 231 20.60 10.05 9.45
CA ASP A 231 21.18 9.52 8.21
C ASP A 231 20.10 9.11 7.20
N ILE A 232 20.46 8.99 5.92
CA ILE A 232 19.51 8.66 4.86
C ILE A 232 18.87 7.28 5.07
N PHE A 233 19.54 6.36 5.77
CA PHE A 233 19.02 5.01 6.04
C PHE A 233 17.76 5.03 6.91
N ALA A 234 17.57 6.05 7.74
CA ALA A 234 16.31 6.26 8.47
C ALA A 234 15.10 6.50 7.56
N TYR A 235 15.33 6.93 6.30
CA TYR A 235 14.32 7.20 5.29
C TYR A 235 14.10 6.03 4.33
N ILE A 236 14.86 4.94 4.47
CA ILE A 236 14.70 3.73 3.66
C ILE A 236 13.78 2.75 4.39
N PRO A 237 12.59 2.44 3.83
CA PRO A 237 11.69 1.48 4.45
C PRO A 237 12.33 0.11 4.62
N GLN A 238 11.92 -0.62 5.65
CA GLN A 238 12.34 -2.02 5.79
C GLN A 238 11.85 -2.84 4.58
N GLN A 239 12.79 -3.49 3.92
CA GLN A 239 12.50 -4.37 2.80
C GLN A 239 11.98 -5.72 3.31
N LYS A 240 11.17 -6.38 2.49
CA LYS A 240 10.72 -7.76 2.74
C LYS A 240 11.63 -8.82 2.11
N THR A 241 12.66 -8.38 1.39
CA THR A 241 13.70 -9.21 0.80
C THR A 241 14.85 -9.41 1.79
N SER A 242 15.86 -10.20 1.44
CA SER A 242 17.11 -10.37 2.21
C SER A 242 17.94 -9.07 2.32
N LEU A 243 17.53 -8.00 1.65
CA LEU A 243 18.14 -6.67 1.69
C LEU A 243 17.76 -5.91 2.99
N VAL A 244 17.97 -6.53 4.14
CA VAL A 244 17.69 -5.94 5.46
C VAL A 244 18.98 -5.39 6.04
N PHE A 245 19.00 -4.10 6.34
CA PHE A 245 20.15 -3.50 7.02
C PHE A 245 20.13 -3.78 8.52
N THR A 246 21.32 -3.94 9.10
CA THR A 246 21.49 -3.97 10.55
C THR A 246 21.14 -2.59 11.13
N PRO A 247 20.12 -2.46 12.01
CA PRO A 247 19.76 -1.15 12.54
C PRO A 247 20.95 -0.48 13.24
N LYS A 248 21.12 0.84 13.05
CA LYS A 248 22.26 1.63 13.58
C LYS A 248 22.55 1.36 15.07
N ARG A 249 21.50 1.29 15.89
CA ARG A 249 21.62 0.98 17.33
C ARG A 249 22.28 -0.38 17.60
N VAL A 250 22.01 -1.37 16.76
CA VAL A 250 22.61 -2.72 16.87
C VAL A 250 24.08 -2.66 16.45
N VAL A 251 24.39 -1.96 15.35
CA VAL A 251 25.78 -1.74 14.90
C VAL A 251 26.62 -1.09 16.01
N GLN A 252 26.13 0.02 16.58
CA GLN A 252 26.79 0.73 17.67
C GLN A 252 27.01 -0.17 18.89
N MET A 253 25.98 -0.92 19.31
CA MET A 253 26.07 -1.87 20.42
C MET A 253 27.15 -2.94 20.18
N MET A 254 27.26 -3.45 18.95
CA MET A 254 28.28 -4.45 18.60
C MET A 254 29.69 -3.85 18.62
N CYS A 255 29.88 -2.66 18.06
CA CYS A 255 31.17 -1.96 18.11
C CYS A 255 31.57 -1.56 19.55
N ASP A 256 30.62 -1.16 20.39
CA ASP A 256 30.85 -0.89 21.83
C ASP A 256 31.32 -2.14 22.56
N THR A 257 30.70 -3.29 22.26
CA THR A 257 31.09 -4.57 22.86
C THR A 257 32.50 -4.97 22.40
N LEU A 258 32.81 -4.80 21.11
CA LEU A 258 34.13 -5.07 20.55
C LEU A 258 35.22 -4.24 21.25
N GLU A 259 34.97 -2.95 21.47
CA GLU A 259 35.89 -2.04 22.17
C GLU A 259 36.04 -2.37 23.66
N ALA A 260 34.96 -2.77 24.31
CA ALA A 260 35.00 -3.18 25.71
C ALA A 260 35.85 -4.46 25.91
N GLU A 261 35.80 -5.38 24.95
CA GLU A 261 36.62 -6.61 24.96
C GLU A 261 38.06 -6.35 24.51
N ASN A 262 38.28 -5.32 23.69
CA ASN A 262 39.59 -4.95 23.13
C ASN A 262 39.86 -3.45 23.35
N PRO A 263 40.21 -3.03 24.58
CA PRO A 263 40.40 -1.60 24.88
C PRO A 263 41.46 -0.96 23.97
N GLY A 264 41.10 0.16 23.34
CA GLY A 264 41.99 0.90 22.44
C GLY A 264 42.06 0.36 21.01
N ILE A 265 41.20 -0.59 20.62
CA ILE A 265 41.20 -1.17 19.26
C ILE A 265 41.02 -0.10 18.15
N PHE A 266 40.34 1.01 18.44
CA PHE A 266 40.13 2.11 17.50
C PHE A 266 41.17 3.25 17.60
N THR A 267 42.21 3.08 18.42
CA THR A 267 43.31 4.07 18.58
C THR A 267 44.63 3.60 17.96
N ASP A 268 44.62 2.45 17.31
CA ASP A 268 45.81 1.82 16.70
C ASP A 268 45.75 1.99 15.17
N PRO A 269 46.70 2.72 14.55
CA PRO A 269 46.69 2.99 13.11
C PRO A 269 46.96 1.75 12.25
N ASP A 270 47.48 0.67 12.85
CA ASP A 270 47.85 -0.56 12.13
C ASP A 270 46.77 -1.66 12.26
N LYS A 271 45.68 -1.41 13.00
CA LYS A 271 44.56 -2.36 13.11
C LYS A 271 43.69 -2.35 11.88
N THR A 272 43.35 -3.54 11.40
CA THR A 272 42.45 -3.76 10.27
C THR A 272 41.12 -4.35 10.73
N PHE A 273 40.06 -4.04 9.98
CA PHE A 273 38.70 -4.47 10.23
C PHE A 273 38.09 -4.99 8.92
N ALA A 274 37.27 -6.02 9.01
CA ALA A 274 36.64 -6.65 7.85
C ALA A 274 35.12 -6.80 8.03
N ASP A 275 34.35 -6.32 7.07
CA ASP A 275 32.92 -6.64 6.92
C ASP A 275 32.72 -7.45 5.63
N LEU A 276 32.80 -8.78 5.74
CA LEU A 276 32.80 -9.70 4.59
C LEU A 276 31.40 -10.07 4.08
N PHE A 277 30.36 -9.45 4.65
CA PHE A 277 28.98 -9.65 4.21
C PHE A 277 28.21 -8.34 4.34
N SER A 278 28.80 -7.26 3.82
CA SER A 278 28.19 -5.95 3.94
C SER A 278 26.96 -5.82 3.05
N THR A 279 26.09 -4.92 3.46
CA THR A 279 24.86 -4.60 2.73
C THR A 279 24.85 -3.13 2.34
N ALA A 280 24.96 -2.25 3.33
CA ALA A 280 24.95 -0.80 3.11
C ALA A 280 26.08 -0.09 3.84
N GLY A 281 27.17 -0.81 4.15
CA GLY A 281 28.35 -0.23 4.80
C GLY A 281 28.15 0.29 6.23
N LEU A 282 27.04 -0.03 6.91
CA LEU A 282 26.75 0.52 8.25
C LEU A 282 27.82 0.19 9.29
N PHE A 283 28.39 -1.02 9.26
CA PHE A 283 29.54 -1.37 10.11
C PHE A 283 30.79 -0.59 9.71
N CYS A 284 31.11 -0.52 8.41
CA CYS A 284 32.24 0.25 7.90
C CYS A 284 32.18 1.71 8.35
N MET A 285 31.04 2.39 8.20
CA MET A 285 30.87 3.78 8.63
C MET A 285 31.06 3.96 10.14
N GLU A 286 30.49 3.07 10.98
CA GLU A 286 30.67 3.17 12.43
C GLU A 286 32.12 2.93 12.85
N ILE A 287 32.82 1.98 12.20
CA ILE A 287 34.24 1.71 12.45
C ILE A 287 35.09 2.91 12.02
N VAL A 288 34.86 3.46 10.82
CA VAL A 288 35.56 4.65 10.31
C VAL A 288 35.36 5.82 11.27
N ARG A 289 34.13 6.07 11.74
CA ARG A 289 33.83 7.14 12.69
C ARG A 289 34.61 6.98 14.01
N ARG A 290 34.78 5.76 14.51
CA ARG A 290 35.55 5.50 15.73
C ARG A 290 37.06 5.64 15.50
N LEU A 291 37.57 5.16 14.37
CA LEU A 291 38.98 5.33 13.99
C LEU A 291 39.32 6.81 13.77
N ASP A 292 38.46 7.56 13.08
CA ASP A 292 38.66 8.99 12.84
C ASP A 292 38.77 9.76 14.16
N ALA A 293 37.92 9.44 15.15
CA ALA A 293 38.01 10.02 16.49
C ALA A 293 39.22 9.51 17.30
N GLY A 294 39.54 8.22 17.19
CA GLY A 294 40.59 7.57 17.98
C GLY A 294 42.02 7.87 17.52
N LEU A 295 42.20 8.19 16.24
CA LEU A 295 43.51 8.43 15.63
C LEU A 295 43.91 9.91 15.54
N VAL A 296 43.10 10.85 16.07
CA VAL A 296 43.38 12.30 16.03
C VAL A 296 44.78 12.66 16.55
N GLU A 297 45.24 11.99 17.61
CA GLU A 297 46.56 12.27 18.20
C GLU A 297 47.73 11.71 17.35
N VAL A 298 47.47 10.70 16.51
CA VAL A 298 48.48 10.00 15.70
C VAL A 298 48.54 10.58 14.29
N ILE A 299 47.38 10.84 13.68
CA ILE A 299 47.23 11.44 12.35
C ILE A 299 46.31 12.66 12.50
N PRO A 300 46.84 13.86 12.84
CA PRO A 300 46.00 15.01 13.17
C PRO A 300 45.18 15.58 12.00
N ASP A 301 45.71 15.48 10.77
CA ASP A 301 45.01 15.95 9.57
C ASP A 301 43.86 15.00 9.21
N THR A 302 42.64 15.53 9.15
CA THR A 302 41.43 14.73 8.92
C THR A 302 41.41 14.06 7.55
N ALA A 303 41.88 14.72 6.50
CA ALA A 303 41.87 14.14 5.16
C ALA A 303 42.86 12.97 5.07
N GLN A 304 44.09 13.15 5.56
CA GLN A 304 45.10 12.09 5.63
C GLN A 304 44.65 10.93 6.51
N ARG A 305 43.97 11.22 7.62
CA ARG A 305 43.45 10.19 8.53
C ARG A 305 42.36 9.36 7.87
N LEU A 306 41.39 9.98 7.18
CA LEU A 306 40.36 9.25 6.44
C LEU A 306 40.93 8.45 5.27
N GLU A 307 41.89 9.01 4.51
CA GLU A 307 42.59 8.30 3.45
C GLU A 307 43.31 7.05 4.00
N HIS A 308 44.03 7.19 5.13
CA HIS A 308 44.67 6.06 5.79
C HIS A 308 43.66 5.00 6.22
N ILE A 309 42.56 5.40 6.87
CA ILE A 309 41.51 4.48 7.31
C ILE A 309 40.94 3.69 6.12
N PHE A 310 40.54 4.38 5.05
CA PHE A 310 39.92 3.74 3.89
C PHE A 310 40.89 2.86 3.09
N THR A 311 42.15 3.25 2.97
CA THR A 311 43.13 2.55 2.11
C THR A 311 44.01 1.54 2.85
N LYS A 312 43.89 1.44 4.18
CA LYS A 312 44.73 0.55 5.01
C LYS A 312 43.96 -0.22 6.08
N GLN A 313 42.85 0.28 6.61
CA GLN A 313 42.23 -0.29 7.80
C GLN A 313 40.88 -0.97 7.55
N ILE A 314 40.15 -0.61 6.50
CA ILE A 314 38.82 -1.15 6.22
C ILE A 314 38.86 -2.09 5.02
N PHE A 315 38.37 -3.30 5.24
CA PHE A 315 38.17 -4.33 4.23
C PHE A 315 36.69 -4.68 4.21
N GLU A 316 36.13 -4.84 3.02
CA GLU A 316 34.70 -4.99 2.83
C GLU A 316 34.42 -5.93 1.66
N MET A 317 33.37 -6.73 1.81
CA MET A 317 32.83 -7.48 0.70
C MET A 317 31.31 -7.49 0.71
N SER A 318 30.75 -7.05 -0.41
CA SER A 318 29.33 -7.03 -0.69
C SER A 318 28.96 -8.24 -1.53
N HIS A 319 27.81 -8.84 -1.24
CA HIS A 319 27.40 -10.09 -1.89
C HIS A 319 26.98 -9.91 -3.37
N ASN A 320 26.57 -8.69 -3.77
CA ASN A 320 26.24 -8.35 -5.15
C ASN A 320 26.66 -6.90 -5.46
N GLU A 321 26.63 -6.55 -6.75
CA GLU A 321 27.01 -5.24 -7.26
C GLU A 321 26.15 -4.09 -6.68
N ILE A 322 24.87 -4.36 -6.40
CA ILE A 322 23.96 -3.34 -5.88
C ILE A 322 24.40 -2.89 -4.48
N LEU A 323 24.60 -3.87 -3.58
CA LEU A 323 25.05 -3.62 -2.21
C LEU A 323 26.44 -3.00 -2.19
N HIS A 324 27.29 -3.37 -3.14
CA HIS A 324 28.61 -2.79 -3.31
C HIS A 324 28.54 -1.30 -3.65
N GLU A 325 27.73 -0.93 -4.66
CA GLU A 325 27.54 0.48 -5.04
C GLU A 325 26.95 1.32 -3.90
N ILE A 326 25.97 0.76 -3.17
CA ILE A 326 25.40 1.41 -1.98
C ILE A 326 26.47 1.60 -0.90
N THR A 327 27.31 0.60 -0.68
CA THR A 327 28.36 0.63 0.34
C THR A 327 29.43 1.67 -0.01
N LEU A 328 29.90 1.72 -1.26
CA LEU A 328 30.84 2.73 -1.74
C LEU A 328 30.27 4.14 -1.58
N GLU A 329 29.02 4.35 -1.98
CA GLU A 329 28.34 5.64 -1.86
C GLU A 329 28.19 6.07 -0.38
N ALA A 330 27.75 5.15 0.48
CA ALA A 330 27.52 5.43 1.89
C ALA A 330 28.83 5.70 2.65
N VAL A 331 29.83 4.83 2.47
CA VAL A 331 31.12 4.92 3.20
C VAL A 331 31.95 6.11 2.71
N SER A 332 31.89 6.45 1.43
CA SER A 332 32.52 7.68 0.91
C SER A 332 31.78 8.95 1.34
N GLY A 333 30.53 8.82 1.77
CA GLY A 333 29.65 9.93 2.09
C GLY A 333 29.38 10.84 0.89
N GLY A 334 29.28 10.27 -0.31
CA GLY A 334 29.06 10.99 -1.57
C GLY A 334 30.22 11.90 -2.00
N VAL A 335 31.39 11.82 -1.35
CA VAL A 335 32.57 12.62 -1.70
C VAL A 335 33.38 11.89 -2.78
N PRO A 336 33.53 12.43 -4.00
CA PRO A 336 34.19 11.73 -5.10
C PRO A 336 35.63 11.29 -4.81
N GLU A 337 36.38 12.11 -4.07
CA GLU A 337 37.76 11.80 -3.68
C GLU A 337 37.82 10.61 -2.71
N ARG A 338 36.93 10.58 -1.71
CA ARG A 338 36.82 9.46 -0.76
C ARG A 338 36.41 8.18 -1.47
N ARG A 339 35.47 8.28 -2.44
CA ARG A 339 35.05 7.15 -3.25
C ARG A 339 36.21 6.58 -4.06
N ALA A 340 37.01 7.43 -4.70
CA ALA A 340 38.21 6.99 -5.40
C ALA A 340 39.19 6.25 -4.48
N TRP A 341 39.39 6.70 -3.24
CA TRP A 341 40.23 5.98 -2.27
C TRP A 341 39.71 4.57 -1.96
N LEU A 342 38.40 4.40 -1.79
CA LEU A 342 37.78 3.09 -1.55
C LEU A 342 37.99 2.15 -2.74
N GLU A 343 37.74 2.64 -3.96
CA GLU A 343 37.88 1.87 -5.20
C GLU A 343 39.35 1.50 -5.48
N ASP A 344 40.26 2.48 -5.41
CA ASP A 344 41.68 2.30 -5.70
C ASP A 344 42.40 1.42 -4.66
N SER A 345 41.87 1.32 -3.44
CA SER A 345 42.42 0.45 -2.39
C SER A 345 42.37 -1.03 -2.77
N GLY A 346 41.38 -1.43 -3.57
CA GLY A 346 41.07 -2.83 -3.84
C GLY A 346 40.61 -3.62 -2.60
N HIS A 347 40.20 -2.93 -1.52
CA HIS A 347 39.74 -3.52 -0.26
C HIS A 347 38.21 -3.66 -0.17
N PHE A 348 37.48 -3.01 -1.07
CA PHE A 348 36.02 -3.12 -1.22
C PHE A 348 35.75 -3.98 -2.45
N ARG A 349 35.06 -5.12 -2.29
CA ARG A 349 34.91 -6.11 -3.36
C ARG A 349 33.51 -6.67 -3.43
N VAL A 350 33.17 -7.24 -4.59
CA VAL A 350 31.97 -8.07 -4.76
C VAL A 350 32.35 -9.55 -4.61
N GLY A 351 31.63 -10.27 -3.76
CA GLY A 351 31.80 -11.70 -3.60
C GLY A 351 30.75 -12.35 -2.72
N ASP A 352 30.29 -13.53 -3.15
CA ASP A 352 29.26 -14.28 -2.46
C ASP A 352 29.83 -15.41 -1.59
N LEU A 353 29.97 -15.16 -0.28
CA LEU A 353 30.41 -16.17 0.69
C LEU A 353 29.54 -17.44 0.74
N SER A 354 28.25 -17.35 0.37
CA SER A 354 27.31 -18.46 0.44
C SER A 354 27.54 -19.51 -0.65
N THR A 355 28.14 -19.10 -1.77
CA THR A 355 28.52 -20.01 -2.88
C THR A 355 29.96 -20.49 -2.80
N MET A 356 30.80 -19.84 -1.99
CA MET A 356 32.20 -20.22 -1.80
C MET A 356 32.39 -21.48 -0.95
N SER A 357 33.28 -22.36 -1.40
CA SER A 357 33.85 -23.45 -0.63
C SER A 357 34.67 -22.92 0.56
N THR A 358 34.97 -23.80 1.53
CA THR A 358 35.82 -23.43 2.67
C THR A 358 37.20 -22.94 2.21
N GLN A 359 37.79 -23.58 1.21
CA GLN A 359 39.13 -23.23 0.73
C GLN A 359 39.16 -21.89 -0.01
N GLU A 360 38.10 -21.58 -0.77
CA GLU A 360 37.93 -20.26 -1.39
C GLU A 360 37.77 -19.17 -0.33
N ARG A 361 37.01 -19.43 0.74
CA ARG A 361 36.86 -18.49 1.86
C ARG A 361 38.17 -18.24 2.61
N GLU A 362 38.95 -19.28 2.88
CA GLU A 362 40.27 -19.14 3.50
C GLU A 362 41.21 -18.32 2.61
N THR A 363 41.27 -18.64 1.32
CA THR A 363 42.11 -17.90 0.35
C THR A 363 41.69 -16.43 0.26
N LEU A 364 40.38 -16.17 0.21
CA LEU A 364 39.84 -14.82 0.17
C LEU A 364 40.22 -14.01 1.41
N VAL A 365 40.09 -14.58 2.61
CA VAL A 365 40.43 -13.91 3.87
C VAL A 365 41.93 -13.67 3.95
N ASP A 366 42.76 -14.63 3.53
CA ASP A 366 44.22 -14.48 3.48
C ASP A 366 44.65 -13.41 2.47
N GLU A 367 43.99 -13.31 1.31
CA GLU A 367 44.26 -12.27 0.31
C GLU A 367 43.79 -10.88 0.76
N MET A 368 42.70 -10.81 1.54
CA MET A 368 42.19 -9.52 2.05
C MET A 368 42.97 -9.05 3.27
N LEU A 369 43.23 -9.93 4.25
CA LEU A 369 43.74 -9.56 5.57
C LEU A 369 45.16 -10.06 5.85
N GLY A 370 45.75 -10.83 4.93
CA GLY A 370 47.12 -11.28 5.05
C GLY A 370 48.13 -10.15 4.83
N ASP A 371 49.34 -10.35 5.35
CA ASP A 371 50.45 -9.43 5.14
C ASP A 371 50.83 -9.44 3.64
N ALA A 372 50.56 -8.33 2.94
CA ALA A 372 51.02 -8.09 1.57
C ALA A 372 52.54 -7.83 1.49
#